data_AF-A0A0G0YQ56-F1
#
_entry.id   AF-A0A0G0YQ56-F1
#
_cell.length_a   1.000
_cell.length_b   1.000
_cell.length_c   1.000
_cell.angle_alpha   90.00
_cell.angle_beta   90.00
_cell.angle_gamma   90.00
#
_symmetry.space_group_name_H-M   'P 1'
#
loop_
_entity.id
_entity.type
_entity.pdbx_description
1 polymer ?
#
loop_
_entity_poly.entity_id
_entity_poly.type
_entity_poly.pdbx_seq_one_letter_code
_entity_poly.pdbx_strand_id
1 'polypeptide(L)' 'MNTITIPRKIVEKDDLIIVPRREYEALLSFKAIKEFNPTKAQKRALAKAEENFRKNKTLSYDELVKKLGFRN' A
#
# COMPACT_ATOMS: atom_id res chain seq x y z
N MET A 1 33.09 -18.03 -11.48
CA MET A 1 32.75 -17.71 -10.08
C MET A 1 33.23 -16.30 -9.80
N ASN A 2 32.32 -15.34 -9.61
CA ASN A 2 32.73 -13.99 -9.22
C ASN A 2 32.88 -13.93 -7.70
N THR A 3 34.10 -13.70 -7.24
CA THR A 3 34.41 -13.52 -5.82
C THR A 3 34.07 -12.09 -5.42
N ILE A 4 33.07 -11.92 -4.55
CA ILE A 4 32.71 -10.61 -4.00
C ILE A 4 33.48 -10.44 -2.69
N THR A 5 34.46 -9.55 -2.68
CA THR A 5 35.25 -9.25 -1.47
C THR A 5 34.56 -8.14 -0.68
N ILE A 6 34.21 -8.43 0.57
CA ILE A 6 33.50 -7.49 1.45
C ILE A 6 34.49 -6.98 2.50
N PRO A 7 34.73 -5.65 2.59
CA PRO A 7 35.59 -5.08 3.61
C PRO A 7 35.09 -5.36 5.03
N ARG A 8 35.96 -5.91 5.89
CA ARG A 8 35.65 -6.27 7.30
C ARG A 8 35.09 -5.10 8.12
N LYS A 9 35.56 -3.88 7.83
CA LYS A 9 35.11 -2.64 8.49
C LYS A 9 33.60 -2.38 8.39
N ILE A 10 32.93 -2.93 7.38
CA ILE A 10 31.48 -2.74 7.16
C ILE A 10 30.67 -3.67 8.07
N VAL A 11 31.25 -4.80 8.49
CA VAL A 11 30.57 -5.88 9.25
C VAL A 11 30.81 -5.76 10.76
N GLU A 12 31.71 -4.89 11.19
CA GLU A 12 32.11 -4.80 12.61
C GLU A 12 31.01 -4.27 13.54
N LYS A 13 29.98 -3.59 13.02
CA LYS A 13 28.97 -2.90 13.84
C LYS A 13 27.54 -3.39 13.66
N ASP A 14 27.23 -4.11 12.59
CA ASP A 14 25.87 -4.52 12.23
C ASP A 14 25.88 -5.78 11.34
N ASP A 15 24.71 -6.40 11.21
CA ASP A 15 24.48 -7.51 10.29
C ASP A 15 24.55 -7.04 8.83
N LEU A 16 25.36 -7.73 8.02
CA LEU A 16 25.47 -7.45 6.59
C LEU A 16 24.56 -8.35 5.77
N ILE A 17 23.69 -7.74 4.97
CA ILE A 17 22.81 -8.44 4.03
C ILE A 17 23.20 -8.07 2.60
N ILE A 18 23.38 -9.09 1.75
CA ILE A 18 23.68 -8.93 0.32
C ILE A 18 22.39 -9.15 -0.46
N VAL A 19 21.95 -8.13 -1.20
CA VAL A 19 20.78 -8.19 -2.07
C VAL A 19 21.12 -7.70 -3.46
N PRO A 20 20.54 -8.30 -4.51
CA PRO A 20 20.62 -7.76 -5.85
C PRO A 20 20.08 -6.32 -5.89
N ARG A 21 20.75 -5.46 -6.67
CA ARG A 21 20.38 -4.04 -6.78
C ARG A 21 18.90 -3.83 -7.11
N ARG A 22 18.34 -4.63 -8.02
CA ARG A 22 16.92 -4.56 -8.41
C ARG A 22 15.98 -4.82 -7.23
N GLU A 23 16.31 -5.77 -6.36
CA GLU A 23 15.50 -6.10 -5.19
C GLU A 23 15.60 -4.99 -4.13
N TYR A 24 16.81 -4.45 -3.92
CA TYR A 24 17.01 -3.31 -3.03
C TYR A 24 16.19 -2.08 -3.44
N GLU A 25 16.20 -1.74 -4.73
CA GLU A 25 15.40 -0.63 -5.29
C GLU A 25 13.90 -0.88 -5.15
N ALA A 26 13.44 -2.13 -5.35
CA ALA A 26 12.06 -2.50 -5.11
C ALA A 26 11.66 -2.29 -3.63
N LEU A 27 12.47 -2.77 -2.68
CA LEU A 27 12.21 -2.60 -1.24
C LEU A 27 12.16 -1.12 -0.81
N LEU A 28 13.01 -0.28 -1.38
CA LEU A 28 12.96 1.17 -1.15
C LEU A 28 11.66 1.79 -1.68
N SER A 29 11.16 1.35 -2.84
CA SER A 29 9.89 1.81 -3.39
C SER A 29 8.69 1.38 -2.54
N PHE A 30 8.71 0.18 -1.95
CA PHE A 30 7.69 -0.28 -1.00
C PHE A 30 7.61 0.61 0.24
N LYS A 31 8.76 1.07 0.77
CA LYS A 31 8.80 1.99 1.91
C LYS A 31 8.17 3.36 1.60
N ALA A 32 8.07 3.74 0.33
CA ALA A 32 7.44 4.99 -0.10
C ALA A 32 5.91 4.90 -0.20
N ILE A 33 5.32 3.71 -0.05
CA ILE A 33 3.86 3.56 0.05
C ILE A 33 3.45 4.18 1.38
N LYS A 34 2.91 5.40 1.32
CA LYS A 34 2.35 6.07 2.50
C LYS A 34 1.25 5.19 3.06
N GLU A 35 1.41 4.73 4.29
CA GLU A 35 0.30 4.13 5.02
C GLU A 35 -0.86 5.12 5.03
N PHE A 36 -2.02 4.66 4.57
CA PHE A 36 -3.21 5.48 4.55
C PHE A 36 -3.63 5.75 6.00
N ASN A 37 -3.43 6.98 6.46
CA ASN A 37 -3.89 7.41 7.77
C ASN A 37 -5.22 8.16 7.63
N PRO A 38 -6.38 7.49 7.82
CA PRO A 38 -7.68 8.09 7.58
C PRO A 38 -7.95 9.25 8.54
N THR A 39 -8.47 10.34 7.99
CA THR A 39 -9.04 11.45 8.76
C THR A 39 -10.26 11.00 9.58
N LYS A 40 -10.64 11.78 10.60
CA LYS A 40 -11.86 11.52 11.40
C LYS A 40 -13.12 11.40 10.52
N ALA A 41 -13.21 12.20 9.46
CA ALA A 41 -14.32 12.16 8.51
C ALA A 41 -14.33 10.83 7.72
N GLN A 42 -13.17 10.38 7.24
CA GLN A 42 -13.05 9.10 6.53
C GLN A 42 -13.36 7.89 7.41
N LYS A 43 -12.93 7.90 8.68
CA LYS A 43 -13.31 6.85 9.66
C LYS A 43 -14.83 6.77 9.85
N ARG A 44 -15.51 7.92 9.98
CA ARG A 44 -16.97 7.98 10.09
C ARG A 44 -17.67 7.51 8.81
N ALA A 45 -17.12 7.87 7.64
CA ALA A 45 -17.64 7.42 6.35
C ALA A 45 -17.57 5.89 6.22
N LEU A 46 -16.47 5.27 6.64
CA LEU A 46 -16.32 3.81 6.68
C LEU A 46 -17.35 3.14 7.59
N ALA A 47 -17.50 3.62 8.83
CA ALA A 47 -18.51 3.08 9.75
C ALA A 47 -19.94 3.17 9.18
N LYS A 48 -20.26 4.27 8.50
CA LYS A 48 -21.55 4.43 7.82
C LYS A 48 -21.69 3.50 6.61
N ALA A 49 -20.60 3.27 5.87
CA ALA A 49 -20.59 2.34 4.74
C ALA A 49 -20.86 0.90 5.21
N GLU A 50 -20.23 0.45 6.30
CA GLU A 50 -20.47 -0.86 6.92
C GLU A 50 -21.92 -1.01 7.39
N GLU A 51 -22.47 0.02 8.05
CA GLU A 51 -23.87 0.01 8.48
C GLU A 51 -24.83 -0.11 7.29
N ASN A 52 -24.59 0.66 6.22
CA ASN A 52 -25.38 0.60 5.00
C ASN A 52 -25.28 -0.77 4.33
N PHE A 53 -24.08 -1.36 4.28
CA PHE A 53 -23.87 -2.69 3.74
C PHE A 53 -24.67 -3.74 4.50
N ARG A 54 -24.62 -3.74 5.84
CA ARG A 54 -25.42 -4.64 6.69
C ARG A 54 -26.92 -4.48 6.48
N LYS A 55 -27.38 -3.27 6.14
CA LYS A 55 -28.79 -2.97 5.84
C LYS A 55 -29.16 -3.21 4.37
N ASN A 56 -28.29 -3.82 3.56
CA ASN A 56 -28.45 -3.99 2.12
C ASN A 56 -28.70 -2.68 1.36
N LYS A 57 -28.25 -1.54 1.92
CA LYS A 57 -28.32 -0.21 1.30
C LYS A 57 -27.07 0.08 0.47
N THR A 58 -26.82 -0.76 -0.51
CA THR A 58 -25.72 -0.58 -1.47
C THR A 58 -26.27 -0.14 -2.82
N LEU A 59 -25.42 0.43 -3.65
CA LEU A 59 -25.75 0.75 -5.04
C LEU A 59 -25.16 -0.33 -5.92
N SER A 60 -25.94 -0.84 -6.88
CA SER A 60 -25.37 -1.63 -7.97
C SER A 60 -24.49 -0.75 -8.86
N TYR A 61 -23.65 -1.37 -9.68
CA TYR A 61 -22.82 -0.64 -10.63
C TYR A 61 -23.66 0.25 -11.57
N ASP A 62 -24.75 -0.30 -12.12
CA ASP A 62 -25.64 0.45 -13.03
C ASP A 62 -26.32 1.62 -12.33
N GLU A 63 -26.75 1.43 -11.07
CA GLU A 63 -27.33 2.51 -10.26
C GLU A 63 -26.30 3.59 -9.94
N LEU A 64 -25.05 3.20 -9.67
CA LEU A 64 -23.94 4.11 -9.41
C LEU A 64 -23.63 4.96 -10.64
N VAL A 65 -23.45 4.34 -11.81
CA VAL A 65 -23.17 5.02 -13.08
C VAL A 65 -24.28 6.01 -13.43
N LYS A 66 -25.54 5.58 -13.30
CA LYS A 66 -26.72 6.44 -13.55
C LYS A 66 -26.79 7.63 -12.59
N LYS A 67 -26.49 7.43 -11.30
CA LYS A 67 -26.54 8.51 -10.28
C LYS A 67 -25.38 9.49 -10.39
N LEU A 68 -24.20 9.02 -10.80
CA LEU A 68 -23.02 9.87 -10.97
C LEU A 68 -23.03 10.63 -12.31
N GLY A 69 -24.00 10.33 -13.19
CA GLY A 69 -24.13 11.01 -14.48
C GLY A 69 -23.03 10.64 -15.48
N PHE A 70 -22.29 9.56 -15.23
CA PHE A 70 -21.37 9.01 -16.21
C PHE A 70 -22.20 8.37 -17.34
N ARG A 71 -22.40 9.13 -18.43
CA ARG A 71 -22.79 8.56 -19.72
C ARG A 71 -21.52 8.06 -20.39
N ASN A 72 -21.44 6.75 -20.62
CA ASN A 72 -20.53 6.21 -21.64
C ASN A 72 -20.98 6.70 -23.02
#